data_AF-A0A6B9V8B9-F1
#
_entry.id   AF-A0A6B9V8B9-F1
#
_cell.length_a   1.000
_cell.length_b   1.000
_cell.length_c   1.000
_cell.angle_alpha   90.00
_cell.angle_beta   90.00
_cell.angle_gamma   90.00
#
_symmetry.space_group_name_H-M   'P 1'
#
loop_
_entity.id
_entity.type
_entity.pdbx_description
1 polymer ?
#
loop_
_entity_poly.entity_id
_entity_poly.type
_entity_poly.pdbx_seq_one_letter_code
_entity_poly.pdbx_strand_id
1 'polypeptide(L)' 'MAECKALEKIKHENLLNLLISCSSVDYKGKDFKTIVFEFMFNGSLEILLHNTMKDNESTNMSLNLSLCKG' A
#
# COMPACT_ATOMS: atom_id res chain seq x y z
N MET A 1 -15.96 6.26 3.91
CA MET A 1 -16.06 5.16 4.90
C MET A 1 -16.32 3.80 4.26
N ALA A 2 -16.88 3.72 3.05
CA ALA A 2 -17.12 2.44 2.37
C ALA A 2 -15.82 1.64 2.14
N GLU A 3 -14.74 2.30 1.68
CA GLU A 3 -13.44 1.66 1.44
C GLU A 3 -12.83 1.05 2.71
N CYS A 4 -12.73 1.80 3.81
CA CYS A 4 -12.23 1.26 5.08
C CYS A 4 -13.07 0.07 5.55
N LYS A 5 -14.41 0.17 5.49
CA LYS A 5 -15.33 -0.92 5.89
C LYS A 5 -15.19 -2.16 5.00
N ALA A 6 -14.85 -1.99 3.73
CA ALA A 6 -14.56 -3.10 2.84
C ALA A 6 -13.22 -3.75 3.22
N LEU A 7 -12.17 -2.94 3.40
CA LEU A 7 -10.82 -3.39 3.77
C LEU A 7 -10.75 -4.00 5.18
N GLU A 8 -11.60 -3.58 6.12
CA GLU A 8 -11.75 -4.20 7.44
C GLU A 8 -12.22 -5.65 7.33
N LYS A 9 -13.08 -5.95 6.36
CA LYS A 9 -13.68 -7.27 6.15
C LYS A 9 -12.81 -8.20 5.31
N ILE A 10 -11.91 -7.65 4.49
CA ILE A 10 -11.02 -8.41 3.61
C ILE A 10 -9.74 -8.73 4.38
N LYS A 11 -9.49 -10.01 4.65
CA LYS A 11 -8.25 -10.50 5.26
C LYS A 11 -7.73 -11.67 4.43
N HIS A 12 -6.63 -11.46 3.73
CA HIS A 12 -6.04 -12.46 2.84
C HIS A 12 -4.55 -12.18 2.66
N GLU A 13 -3.72 -13.22 2.49
CA GLU A 13 -2.25 -13.07 2.42
C GLU A 13 -1.78 -12.26 1.20
N ASN A 14 -2.45 -12.40 0.07
CA ASN A 14 -2.13 -11.67 -1.16
C ASN A 14 -2.83 -10.31 -1.29
N LEU A 15 -3.54 -9.84 -0.27
CA LEU A 15 -4.20 -8.52 -0.25
C LEU A 15 -3.66 -7.69 0.90
N LEU A 16 -3.59 -6.37 0.68
CA LEU A 16 -3.16 -5.44 1.72
C LEU A 16 -4.13 -5.46 2.90
N ASN A 17 -3.64 -5.95 4.04
CA ASN A 17 -4.40 -6.00 5.27
C ASN A 17 -4.40 -4.64 5.96
N LEU A 18 -5.58 -4.05 6.12
CA LEU A 18 -5.76 -2.82 6.89
C LEU A 18 -5.35 -3.05 8.34
N LEU A 19 -4.39 -2.25 8.83
CA LEU A 19 -3.98 -2.24 10.24
C LEU A 19 -4.92 -1.36 11.06
N ILE A 20 -5.04 -0.09 10.66
CA ILE A 20 -5.79 0.92 11.41
C ILE A 20 -6.47 1.86 10.41
N SER A 21 -7.70 2.29 10.72
CA SER A 21 -8.29 3.48 10.11
C SER A 21 -8.46 4.57 11.15
N CYS A 22 -8.24 5.82 10.75
CA CYS A 22 -8.34 6.98 11.62
C CYS A 22 -9.13 8.08 10.92
N SER A 23 -9.87 8.85 11.69
CA SER A 23 -10.53 10.08 11.25
C SER A 23 -10.20 11.20 12.21
N SER A 24 -9.84 12.36 11.67
CA SER A 24 -9.57 13.58 12.42
C SER A 24 -10.08 14.79 11.64
N VAL A 25 -9.89 15.98 12.19
CA VAL A 25 -10.16 17.25 11.54
C VAL A 25 -8.83 17.98 11.40
N ASP A 26 -8.54 18.50 10.21
CA ASP A 26 -7.31 19.25 9.96
C ASP A 26 -7.37 20.67 10.59
N TYR A 27 -6.25 21.39 10.51
CA TYR A 27 -6.12 22.75 11.06
C TYR A 27 -7.03 23.78 10.37
N LYS A 28 -7.66 23.44 9.23
CA LYS A 28 -8.63 24.28 8.52
C LYS A 28 -10.08 23.89 8.86
N GLY A 29 -10.30 22.96 9.78
CA GLY A 29 -11.63 22.48 10.14
C GLY A 29 -12.20 21.47 9.13
N LYS A 30 -11.38 20.90 8.24
CA LYS A 30 -11.83 19.94 7.23
C LYS A 30 -11.60 18.51 7.70
N ASP A 31 -12.56 17.65 7.39
CA ASP A 31 -12.44 16.20 7.56
C ASP A 31 -11.16 15.64 6.94
N PHE A 32 -10.40 14.92 7.76
CA PHE A 32 -9.22 14.15 7.38
C PHE A 32 -9.45 12.68 7.74
N LYS A 33 -9.21 11.79 6.78
CA LYS A 33 -9.40 10.33 6.94
C LYS A 33 -8.15 9.63 6.45
N THR A 34 -7.71 8.62 7.18
CA THR A 34 -6.47 7.89 6.89
C THR A 34 -6.65 6.41 7.15
N ILE A 35 -5.95 5.62 6.35
CA ILE A 35 -5.78 4.19 6.50
C ILE A 35 -4.29 3.88 6.62
N VAL A 36 -3.95 2.93 7.47
CA VAL A 36 -2.59 2.51 7.76
C VAL A 36 -2.46 1.04 7.42
N PHE A 37 -1.38 0.71 6.69
CA PHE A 37 -1.02 -0.64 6.28
C PHE A 37 0.41 -0.94 6.74
N GLU A 38 0.80 -2.22 6.66
CA GLU A 38 2.20 -2.58 6.76
C GLU A 38 3.00 -1.98 5.60
N PHE A 39 4.24 -1.59 5.90
CA PHE A 39 5.12 -1.01 4.90
C PHE A 39 5.59 -2.09 3.92
N MET A 40 5.43 -1.84 2.62
CA MET A 40 5.95 -2.71 1.56
C MET A 40 7.21 -2.10 0.95
N PHE A 41 8.38 -2.65 1.31
CA PHE A 41 9.68 -2.15 0.85
C PHE A 41 9.83 -2.15 -0.68
N ASN A 42 9.26 -3.16 -1.35
CA ASN A 42 9.30 -3.27 -2.82
C ASN A 42 8.36 -2.25 -3.52
N GLY A 43 7.61 -1.46 -2.76
CA GLY A 43 6.68 -0.48 -3.30
C GLY A 43 5.51 -1.12 -4.05
N SER A 44 4.98 -0.38 -5.03
CA SER A 44 3.88 -0.82 -5.87
C SER A 44 4.38 -1.54 -7.12
N LEU A 45 3.53 -2.38 -7.69
CA LEU A 45 3.84 -3.06 -8.96
C LEU A 45 4.12 -2.06 -10.08
N GLU A 46 3.48 -0.89 -10.07
CA GLU A 46 3.76 0.21 -10.99
C GLU A 46 5.23 0.63 -10.93
N ILE A 47 5.78 0.85 -9.72
CA ILE A 47 7.19 1.23 -9.55
C ILE A 47 8.11 0.11 -10.04
N LEU A 48 7.75 -1.14 -9.77
CA LEU A 48 8.57 -2.29 -10.17
C LEU A 48 8.55 -2.52 -11.69
N LEU A 49 7.42 -2.31 -12.36
CA LEU A 49 7.26 -2.50 -13.81
C LEU A 49 7.73 -1.28 -14.62
N HIS A 50 7.49 -0.08 -14.10
CA HIS A 50 7.76 1.19 -14.76
C HIS A 50 8.94 1.92 -14.15
N ASN A 51 9.97 1.17 -13.73
CA ASN A 51 11.26 1.72 -13.29
C ASN A 51 12.07 2.32 -14.47
N THR A 52 11.38 3.05 -15.34
CA THR A 52 11.92 3.92 -16.37
C THR A 52 12.11 5.31 -15.78
N MET A 53 13.36 5.62 -15.48
CA MET A 53 13.92 6.97 -15.45
C MET A 53 13.52 7.85 -14.25
N LYS A 54 14.21 7.69 -13.11
CA LYS A 54 14.81 8.82 -12.36
C LYS A 54 15.78 8.32 -11.28
N ASP A 55 17.06 8.61 -11.54
CA ASP A 55 18.23 8.62 -10.65
C ASP A 55 18.89 7.31 -10.18
N ASN A 56 19.95 6.95 -10.93
CA ASN A 56 21.32 6.65 -10.47
C ASN A 56 21.63 5.61 -9.39
N GLU A 57 20.72 4.74 -9.00
CA GLU A 57 21.09 3.49 -8.31
C GLU A 57 20.28 2.36 -8.94
N SER A 58 20.86 1.71 -9.95
CA SER A 58 20.28 0.56 -10.63
C SER A 58 20.16 -0.63 -9.67
N THR A 59 19.14 -0.63 -8.81
CA THR A 59 18.64 -1.86 -8.21
C THR A 59 17.92 -2.62 -9.30
N ASN A 60 18.64 -3.56 -9.90
CA ASN A 60 18.12 -4.59 -10.77
C ASN A 60 17.14 -5.45 -9.94
N MET A 61 15.90 -4.99 -9.80
CA MET A 61 14.85 -5.74 -9.11
C MET A 61 14.37 -6.83 -10.06
N SER A 62 15.00 -8.01 -9.98
CA SER A 62 14.41 -9.20 -10.59
C SER A 62 13.05 -9.44 -9.94
N LEU A 63 11.98 -9.34 -10.72
CA LEU A 63 10.61 -9.66 -10.29
C LEU A 63 10.48 -11.17 -10.06
N ASN A 64 10.94 -11.66 -8.91
CA ASN A 64 10.54 -12.97 -8.41
C ASN A 64 9.16 -12.80 -7.74
N LEU A 65 8.08 -12.86 -8.54
CA LEU A 65 6.73 -13.02 -8.03
C LEU A 65 6.56 -14.45 -7.50
N SER A 66 7.09 -14.72 -6.31
CA SER A 66 6.61 -15.86 -5.54
C SER A 66 5.26 -15.48 -4.94
N LEU A 67 4.16 -15.94 -5.54
CA LEU A 67 2.92 -16.06 -4.78
C LEU A 67 3.24 -16.94 -3.56
N CYS A 68 2.98 -16.44 -2.35
CA CYS A 68 2.96 -17.29 -1.17
C CYS A 68 1.94 -18.40 -1.46
N LYS A 69 2.44 -19.60 -1.74
CA LYS A 69 1.62 -20.81 -1.80
C LYS A 69 1.18 -21.08 -0.37
N GLY A 70 -0.14 -21.14 -0.15
CA GLY A 70 -0.74 -21.59 1.10
C GLY A 70 -0.42 -23.04 1.43
#